data_AF-A0A7W1A7T6-F1
#
_entry.id   AF-A0A7W1A7T6-F1
#
_cell.length_a   1.000
_cell.length_b   1.000
_cell.length_c   1.000
_cell.angle_alpha   90.00
_cell.angle_beta   90.00
_cell.angle_gamma   90.00
#
_symmetry.space_group_name_H-M   'P 1'
#
loop_
_entity.id
_entity.type
_entity.pdbx_description
1 polymer ?
#
loop_
_entity_poly.entity_id
_entity_poly.type
_entity_poly.pdbx_seq_one_letter_code
_entity_poly.pdbx_strand_id
1 'polypeptide(L)'
;MMFKRCMLIMVLGLSLVACGGAAAPTVTPPPTATARPEPTARPTATPAPTTAPTAEPSGAAGSIPAPPDSTPYVAGEDPIVDAAITAMEDQFAAQSGSGINLQDLTFYISTASVDDVVAFYDEEMPNNGWGTGQTQDEEFGKVMAFIGQDFETIGLIGLLDLSTTGVSDGLIVFTTIGTPEESTGGDRPTATPEESSGGNTETPDDIGDVPAPLDGELYEAGSDSITDSFLEGFSKGFQQSFDGQSGMQLFGQEEFITTASQEEIKDFYEQEMTALGWTLAAPTDNPQAQILNFTRIDGAKVEVAVVASIDRSSFGSNSDRLVVIVVAGTE
;
A
#
# COMPACT_ATOMS: atom_id res chain seq x y z
N MET A 1 9.73 -45.46 -10.64
CA MET A 1 8.29 -45.19 -10.44
C MET A 1 7.66 -46.26 -9.55
N MET A 2 7.69 -46.14 -8.21
CA MET A 2 6.89 -47.03 -7.32
C MET A 2 6.92 -46.64 -5.82
N PHE A 3 6.92 -45.35 -5.45
CA PHE A 3 7.07 -44.98 -4.02
C PHE A 3 6.17 -43.86 -3.49
N LYS A 4 5.10 -43.48 -4.22
CA LYS A 4 4.28 -42.30 -3.86
C LYS A 4 2.78 -42.56 -3.72
N ARG A 5 2.37 -43.84 -3.57
CA ARG A 5 0.94 -44.23 -3.45
C ARG A 5 0.53 -44.89 -2.12
N CYS A 6 1.41 -44.96 -1.12
CA CYS A 6 1.07 -45.55 0.18
C CYS A 6 0.84 -44.54 1.32
N MET A 7 1.00 -43.24 1.07
CA MET A 7 0.90 -42.20 2.11
C MET A 7 -0.34 -41.31 1.91
N LEU A 8 -1.48 -41.94 1.62
CA LEU A 8 -2.79 -41.24 1.56
C LEU A 8 -3.91 -42.01 2.29
N ILE A 9 -3.58 -43.05 3.07
CA ILE A 9 -4.57 -43.91 3.76
C ILE A 9 -4.36 -43.94 5.28
N MET A 10 -3.48 -43.09 5.84
CA MET A 10 -3.09 -43.18 7.27
C MET A 10 -3.30 -41.90 8.10
N VAL A 11 -4.18 -40.99 7.68
CA VAL A 11 -4.61 -39.85 8.52
C VAL A 11 -6.13 -39.65 8.42
N LEU A 12 -6.88 -40.76 8.53
CA LEU A 12 -8.33 -40.74 8.67
C LEU A 12 -8.72 -41.76 9.76
N GLY A 13 -8.43 -41.40 11.01
CA GLY A 13 -8.82 -42.22 12.15
C GLY A 13 -7.99 -41.96 13.39
N LEU A 14 -8.37 -40.94 14.16
CA LEU A 14 -8.16 -40.71 15.61
C LEU A 14 -8.74 -39.30 15.84
N SER A 15 -9.78 -39.02 16.63
CA SER A 15 -10.36 -39.74 17.75
C SER A 15 -11.62 -38.98 18.20
N LEU A 16 -12.78 -39.62 18.12
CA LEU A 16 -13.94 -39.24 18.92
C LEU A 16 -13.64 -39.60 20.39
N VAL A 17 -13.30 -38.60 21.21
CA VAL A 17 -13.35 -38.72 22.65
C VAL A 17 -14.55 -37.92 23.15
N ALA A 18 -15.64 -38.63 23.34
CA ALA A 18 -16.70 -38.23 24.25
C ALA A 18 -16.11 -38.18 25.67
N CYS A 19 -16.14 -37.02 26.31
CA CYS A 19 -16.02 -36.91 27.75
C CYS A 19 -17.16 -36.02 28.25
N GLY A 20 -18.27 -36.68 28.61
CA GLY A 20 -19.35 -36.08 29.36
C GLY A 20 -18.90 -35.86 30.80
N GLY A 21 -18.62 -34.61 31.16
CA GLY A 21 -18.47 -34.15 32.54
C GLY A 21 -19.67 -33.30 32.91
N ALA A 22 -20.70 -33.91 33.50
CA ALA A 22 -21.80 -33.17 34.12
C ALA A 22 -21.26 -32.51 35.40
N ALA A 23 -21.01 -31.20 35.33
CA ALA A 23 -20.69 -30.41 36.51
C ALA A 23 -21.92 -30.32 37.43
N ALA A 24 -21.70 -30.58 38.72
CA ALA A 24 -22.73 -30.46 39.75
C ALA A 24 -23.23 -29.00 39.84
N PRO A 25 -24.52 -28.77 40.16
CA PRO A 25 -25.06 -27.42 40.30
C PRO A 25 -24.39 -26.69 41.47
N THR A 26 -23.61 -25.67 41.15
CA THR A 26 -23.03 -24.75 42.13
C THR A 26 -24.14 -23.92 42.74
N VAL A 27 -24.21 -23.90 44.07
CA VAL A 27 -25.21 -23.14 44.84
C VAL A 27 -24.97 -21.64 44.58
N THR A 28 -25.94 -20.98 43.94
CA THR A 28 -25.90 -19.54 43.71
C THR A 28 -25.93 -18.82 45.06
N PRO A 29 -24.95 -17.95 45.38
CA PRO A 29 -25.00 -17.17 46.61
C PRO A 29 -26.19 -16.20 46.59
N PRO A 30 -26.78 -15.89 47.76
CA PRO A 30 -27.83 -14.89 47.85
C PRO A 30 -27.30 -13.53 47.38
N PRO A 31 -28.16 -12.68 46.78
CA PRO A 31 -27.74 -11.39 46.26
C PRO A 31 -27.14 -10.54 47.38
N THR A 32 -25.86 -10.20 47.22
CA THR A 32 -25.17 -9.23 48.07
C THR A 32 -25.87 -7.89 47.92
N ALA A 33 -26.28 -7.29 49.05
CA ALA A 33 -26.92 -5.99 49.09
C ALA A 33 -26.03 -4.95 48.39
N THR A 34 -26.53 -4.41 47.28
CA THR A 34 -25.84 -3.36 46.51
C THR A 34 -25.70 -2.13 47.38
N ALA A 35 -24.46 -1.68 47.58
CA ALA A 35 -24.19 -0.43 48.27
C ALA A 35 -24.89 0.71 47.52
N ARG A 36 -25.55 1.58 48.30
CA ARG A 36 -26.22 2.78 47.78
C ARG A 36 -25.18 3.63 47.01
N PRO A 37 -25.45 4.06 45.78
CA PRO A 37 -24.51 4.86 45.01
C PRO A 37 -24.16 6.14 45.76
N GLU A 38 -22.87 6.42 45.82
CA GLU A 38 -22.30 7.66 46.32
C GLU A 38 -22.81 8.83 45.46
N PRO A 39 -23.15 10.00 46.06
CA PRO A 39 -23.66 11.13 45.30
C PRO A 39 -22.68 11.52 44.18
N THR A 40 -23.16 11.42 42.95
CA THR A 40 -22.44 11.81 41.74
C THR A 40 -22.00 13.26 41.86
N ALA A 41 -20.69 13.50 41.74
CA ALA A 41 -20.12 14.84 41.72
C ALA A 41 -20.81 15.67 40.62
N ARG A 42 -21.16 16.91 40.97
CA ARG A 42 -21.76 17.88 40.05
C ARG A 42 -20.83 18.08 38.84
N PRO A 43 -21.33 18.02 37.60
CA PRO A 43 -20.49 18.25 36.42
C PRO A 43 -19.88 19.65 36.49
N THR A 44 -18.55 19.69 36.48
CA THR A 44 -17.77 20.89 36.25
C THR A 44 -18.02 21.33 34.80
N ALA A 45 -18.26 22.62 34.58
CA ALA A 45 -18.52 23.15 33.25
C ALA A 45 -17.39 22.77 32.28
N THR A 46 -17.75 22.09 31.20
CA THR A 46 -16.85 21.83 30.06
C THR A 46 -16.40 23.18 29.50
N PRO A 47 -15.09 23.44 29.36
CA PRO A 47 -14.60 24.63 28.69
C PRO A 47 -15.17 24.68 27.27
N ALA A 48 -15.53 25.87 26.81
CA ALA A 48 -16.04 26.08 25.46
C ALA A 48 -15.02 25.57 24.42
N PRO A 49 -15.47 24.98 23.30
CA PRO A 49 -14.57 24.55 22.25
C PRO A 49 -13.75 25.74 21.76
N THR A 50 -12.44 25.65 21.91
CA THR A 50 -11.50 26.54 21.21
C THR A 50 -11.69 26.26 19.73
N THR A 51 -12.12 27.27 18.97
CA THR A 51 -12.16 27.19 17.50
C THR A 51 -10.77 26.82 17.00
N ALA A 52 -10.65 25.66 16.36
CA ALA A 52 -9.42 25.23 15.70
C ALA A 52 -8.99 26.32 14.70
N PRO A 53 -7.70 26.70 14.66
CA PRO A 53 -7.21 27.58 13.63
C PRO A 53 -7.43 26.92 12.27
N THR A 54 -8.20 27.56 11.39
CA THR A 54 -8.24 27.21 9.97
C THR A 54 -6.84 27.46 9.41
N ALA A 55 -6.04 26.40 9.27
CA ALA A 55 -4.74 26.49 8.62
C ALA A 55 -4.98 26.80 7.13
N GLU A 56 -4.39 27.88 6.67
CA GLU A 56 -4.25 28.19 5.25
C GLU A 56 -3.24 27.15 4.68
N PRO A 57 -3.60 26.36 3.64
CA PRO A 57 -2.72 25.32 3.13
C PRO A 57 -1.45 25.96 2.59
N SER A 58 -0.36 25.83 3.35
CA SER A 58 0.96 26.31 2.97
C SER A 58 1.55 25.32 1.99
N GLY A 59 1.73 25.73 0.73
CA GLY A 59 2.06 24.88 -0.42
C GLY A 59 3.48 24.30 -0.46
N ALA A 60 3.92 23.61 0.59
CA ALA A 60 5.04 22.69 0.55
C ALA A 60 4.73 21.54 1.52
N ALA A 61 5.03 20.30 1.15
CA ALA A 61 4.84 19.15 2.03
C ALA A 61 5.53 19.42 3.38
N GLY A 62 4.73 19.54 4.45
CA GLY A 62 5.22 19.82 5.80
C GLY A 62 5.97 18.62 6.38
N SER A 63 6.77 18.83 7.43
CA SER A 63 7.38 17.71 8.17
C SER A 63 6.32 16.70 8.62
N ILE A 64 6.62 15.39 8.56
CA ILE A 64 5.74 14.36 9.09
C ILE A 64 5.58 14.57 10.62
N PRO A 65 4.35 14.70 11.14
CA PRO A 65 4.14 14.92 12.57
C PRO A 65 4.52 13.69 13.40
N ALA A 66 4.91 13.92 14.66
CA ALA A 66 5.18 12.82 15.59
C ALA A 66 3.86 12.07 15.91
N PRO A 67 3.91 10.75 16.09
CA PRO A 67 2.72 9.95 16.38
C PRO A 67 2.16 10.28 17.78
N PRO A 68 0.88 9.99 18.05
CA PRO A 68 0.28 10.22 19.35
C PRO A 68 0.96 9.39 20.44
N ASP A 69 0.94 9.91 21.68
CA ASP A 69 1.48 9.26 22.88
C ASP A 69 2.87 8.66 22.69
N SER A 70 3.72 9.39 21.97
CA SER A 70 5.05 8.95 21.58
C SER A 70 6.16 9.81 22.14
N THR A 71 7.33 9.21 22.24
CA THR A 71 8.60 9.89 22.52
C THR A 71 9.62 9.53 21.45
N PRO A 72 10.48 10.47 21.01
CA PRO A 72 11.59 10.14 20.14
C PRO A 72 12.45 9.04 20.74
N TYR A 73 12.84 8.06 19.93
CA TYR A 73 13.71 6.98 20.36
C TYR A 73 15.13 7.51 20.68
N VAL A 74 15.76 6.94 21.71
CA VAL A 74 17.13 7.24 22.13
C VAL A 74 17.93 5.93 22.17
N ALA A 75 18.95 5.85 21.31
CA ALA A 75 19.79 4.67 21.20
C ALA A 75 20.50 4.33 22.52
N GLY A 76 20.50 3.04 22.88
CA GLY A 76 21.14 2.51 24.08
C GLY A 76 20.25 2.48 25.33
N GLU A 77 19.01 2.95 25.26
CA GLU A 77 18.06 2.83 26.37
C GLU A 77 17.46 1.42 26.48
N ASP A 78 17.17 0.77 25.35
CA ASP A 78 16.65 -0.60 25.30
C ASP A 78 17.37 -1.40 24.20
N PRO A 79 18.19 -2.41 24.56
CA PRO A 79 19.00 -3.15 23.59
C PRO A 79 18.18 -3.97 22.59
N ILE A 80 16.90 -4.24 22.86
CA ILE A 80 16.04 -5.00 21.94
C ILE A 80 15.41 -4.06 20.93
N VAL A 81 14.95 -2.89 21.38
CA VAL A 81 14.51 -1.81 20.49
C VAL A 81 15.68 -1.36 19.60
N ASP A 82 16.88 -1.22 20.16
CA ASP A 82 18.09 -0.90 19.40
C ASP A 82 18.32 -1.94 18.27
N ALA A 83 18.25 -3.23 18.59
CA ALA A 83 18.45 -4.29 17.61
C ALA A 83 17.36 -4.30 16.51
N ALA A 84 16.11 -4.03 16.87
CA ALA A 84 15.01 -3.92 15.92
C ALA A 84 15.20 -2.71 14.97
N ILE A 85 15.60 -1.56 15.52
CA ILE A 85 15.85 -0.35 14.73
C ILE A 85 17.04 -0.55 13.80
N THR A 86 18.15 -1.12 14.26
CA THR A 86 19.29 -1.44 13.39
C THR A 86 18.89 -2.38 12.24
N ALA A 87 18.08 -3.41 12.52
CA ALA A 87 17.60 -4.30 11.46
C ALA A 87 16.72 -3.58 10.43
N MET A 88 15.87 -2.65 10.86
CA MET A 88 15.06 -1.81 9.96
C MET A 88 15.92 -0.85 9.14
N GLU A 89 16.90 -0.19 9.76
CA GLU A 89 17.85 0.71 9.07
C GLU A 89 18.65 -0.06 8.00
N ASP A 90 19.14 -1.26 8.31
CA ASP A 90 19.85 -2.12 7.35
C ASP A 90 18.94 -2.52 6.17
N GLN A 91 17.66 -2.85 6.43
CA GLN A 91 16.69 -3.18 5.39
C GLN A 91 16.38 -1.96 4.51
N PHE A 92 16.19 -0.77 5.09
CA PHE A 92 15.98 0.47 4.36
C PHE A 92 17.20 0.88 3.53
N ALA A 93 18.40 0.74 4.09
CA ALA A 93 19.65 0.99 3.36
C ALA A 93 19.84 0.01 2.20
N ALA A 94 19.33 -1.22 2.30
CA ALA A 94 19.33 -2.16 1.18
C ALA A 94 18.32 -1.76 0.07
N GLN A 95 17.25 -1.02 0.42
CA GLN A 95 16.21 -0.56 -0.51
C GLN A 95 16.49 0.81 -1.15
N SER A 96 17.47 1.57 -0.64
CA SER A 96 17.79 2.92 -1.13
C SER A 96 18.39 2.97 -2.55
N GLY A 97 18.46 1.84 -3.27
CA GLY A 97 18.79 1.77 -4.70
C GLY A 97 17.57 1.82 -5.64
N SER A 98 16.38 2.08 -5.11
CA SER A 98 15.08 2.03 -5.83
C SER A 98 14.73 3.30 -6.62
N GLY A 99 15.67 4.25 -6.77
CA GLY A 99 15.41 5.52 -7.46
C GLY A 99 14.65 6.55 -6.63
N ILE A 100 14.54 6.33 -5.32
CA ILE A 100 14.02 7.30 -4.34
C ILE A 100 15.15 7.65 -3.38
N ASN A 101 15.48 8.94 -3.30
CA ASN A 101 16.41 9.48 -2.32
C ASN A 101 15.67 9.70 -1.00
N LEU A 102 15.83 8.76 -0.07
CA LEU A 102 15.22 8.81 1.25
C LEU A 102 16.08 9.66 2.20
N GLN A 103 15.42 10.54 2.96
CA GLN A 103 16.04 11.22 4.09
C GLN A 103 16.27 10.25 5.27
N ASP A 104 17.04 10.69 6.26
CA ASP A 104 17.30 9.94 7.47
C ASP A 104 15.98 9.52 8.16
N LEU A 105 15.91 8.26 8.57
CA LEU A 105 14.78 7.73 9.34
C LEU A 105 14.71 8.41 10.70
N THR A 106 13.50 8.80 11.09
CA THR A 106 13.19 9.25 12.45
C THR A 106 12.36 8.17 13.15
N PHE A 107 12.76 7.79 14.37
CA PHE A 107 12.11 6.74 15.15
C PHE A 107 11.42 7.29 16.39
N TYR A 108 10.25 6.76 16.70
CA TYR A 108 9.44 7.06 17.86
C TYR A 108 9.03 5.77 18.56
N ILE A 109 8.92 5.82 19.88
CA ILE A 109 8.29 4.78 20.68
C ILE A 109 6.93 5.32 21.12
N SER A 110 5.85 4.70 20.65
CA SER A 110 4.47 5.07 20.99
C SER A 110 3.84 4.02 21.90
N THR A 111 2.98 4.50 22.80
CA THR A 111 2.11 3.64 23.63
C THR A 111 0.67 3.57 23.09
N ALA A 112 0.38 4.29 22.00
CA ALA A 112 -0.90 4.21 21.31
C ALA A 112 -1.06 2.86 20.59
N SER A 113 -2.30 2.48 20.28
CA SER A 113 -2.55 1.29 19.48
C SER A 113 -2.16 1.54 18.02
N VAL A 114 -1.90 0.46 17.28
CA VAL A 114 -1.64 0.52 15.83
C VAL A 114 -2.76 1.29 15.12
N ASP A 115 -4.02 0.99 15.44
CA ASP A 115 -5.18 1.61 14.82
C ASP A 115 -5.27 3.12 15.13
N ASP A 116 -4.91 3.53 16.35
CA ASP A 116 -4.91 4.95 16.73
C ASP A 116 -3.81 5.74 15.99
N VAL A 117 -2.63 5.13 15.77
CA VAL A 117 -1.55 5.77 15.01
C VAL A 117 -1.90 5.88 13.53
N VAL A 118 -2.52 4.85 12.94
CA VAL A 118 -3.01 4.91 11.55
C VAL A 118 -4.06 6.00 11.40
N ALA A 119 -5.08 6.00 12.26
CA ALA A 119 -6.14 7.01 12.22
C ALA A 119 -5.59 8.44 12.39
N PHE A 120 -4.60 8.62 13.26
CA PHE A 120 -3.90 9.89 13.42
C PHE A 120 -3.26 10.36 12.11
N TYR A 121 -2.49 9.51 11.43
CA TYR A 121 -1.81 9.91 10.19
C TYR A 121 -2.76 10.11 9.02
N ASP A 122 -3.83 9.31 8.92
CA ASP A 122 -4.89 9.51 7.92
C ASP A 122 -5.58 10.88 8.07
N GLU A 123 -5.72 11.38 9.30
CA GLU A 123 -6.28 12.71 9.57
C GLU A 123 -5.24 13.83 9.40
N GLU A 124 -4.06 13.68 9.98
CA GLU A 124 -3.06 14.75 10.07
C GLU A 124 -2.30 14.98 8.76
N MET A 125 -1.98 13.94 8.00
CA MET A 125 -1.17 14.09 6.79
C MET A 125 -1.87 15.00 5.76
N PRO A 126 -3.17 14.81 5.41
CA PRO A 126 -3.89 15.73 4.53
C PRO A 126 -3.92 17.18 5.04
N ASN A 127 -4.08 17.38 6.35
CA ASN A 127 -4.06 18.71 6.96
C ASN A 127 -2.69 19.41 6.84
N ASN A 128 -1.62 18.65 6.64
CA ASN A 128 -0.24 19.14 6.49
C ASN A 128 0.23 19.18 5.01
N GLY A 129 -0.70 19.11 4.05
CA GLY A 129 -0.36 19.23 2.64
C GLY A 129 0.14 17.94 1.99
N TRP A 130 -0.10 16.80 2.62
CA TRP A 130 0.10 15.48 2.02
C TRP A 130 -1.20 14.98 1.36
N GLY A 131 -1.08 14.01 0.47
CA GLY A 131 -2.21 13.27 -0.09
C GLY A 131 -2.81 12.30 0.92
N THR A 132 -3.77 11.48 0.47
CA THR A 132 -4.30 10.37 1.26
C THR A 132 -3.30 9.22 1.31
N GLY A 133 -3.14 8.61 2.48
CA GLY A 133 -2.21 7.52 2.69
C GLY A 133 -2.68 6.22 2.04
N GLN A 134 -1.75 5.43 1.53
CA GLN A 134 -1.96 4.01 1.25
C GLN A 134 -1.42 3.21 2.43
N THR A 135 -2.27 2.41 3.07
CA THR A 135 -1.86 1.51 4.16
C THR A 135 -1.71 0.09 3.64
N GLN A 136 -0.56 -0.52 3.86
CA GLN A 136 -0.28 -1.91 3.60
C GLN A 136 -0.06 -2.65 4.93
N ASP A 137 -0.78 -3.75 5.12
CA ASP A 137 -0.56 -4.69 6.22
C ASP A 137 0.46 -5.73 5.77
N GLU A 138 1.57 -5.83 6.50
CA GLU A 138 2.58 -6.88 6.36
C GLU A 138 2.58 -7.78 7.60
N GLU A 139 3.12 -9.00 7.47
CA GLU A 139 3.22 -9.97 8.57
C GLU A 139 4.01 -9.42 9.78
N PHE A 140 4.83 -8.38 9.57
CA PHE A 140 5.69 -7.75 10.58
C PHE A 140 5.31 -6.30 10.93
N GLY A 141 4.19 -5.78 10.43
CA GLY A 141 3.78 -4.40 10.75
C GLY A 141 2.86 -3.77 9.73
N LYS A 142 2.56 -2.48 9.93
CA LYS A 142 1.84 -1.66 8.95
C LYS A 142 2.82 -0.68 8.31
N VAL A 143 2.68 -0.44 7.01
CA VAL A 143 3.40 0.62 6.29
C VAL A 143 2.37 1.53 5.63
N MET A 144 2.55 2.84 5.79
CA MET A 144 1.74 3.88 5.18
C MET A 144 2.59 4.74 4.26
N ALA A 145 2.11 5.00 3.05
CA ALA A 145 2.76 5.85 2.07
C ALA A 145 1.87 7.03 1.69
N PHE A 146 2.40 8.25 1.76
CA PHE A 146 1.70 9.49 1.45
C PHE A 146 2.46 10.25 0.36
N ILE A 147 1.77 10.78 -0.64
CA ILE A 147 2.40 11.57 -1.71
C ILE A 147 2.22 13.05 -1.35
N GLY A 148 3.29 13.85 -1.36
CA GLY A 148 3.20 15.29 -1.15
C GLY A 148 2.40 15.97 -2.26
N GLN A 149 1.75 17.11 -1.97
CA GLN A 149 1.01 17.88 -2.98
C GLN A 149 1.87 18.37 -4.16
N ASP A 150 3.19 18.42 -4.00
CA ASP A 150 4.15 18.73 -5.05
C ASP A 150 4.37 17.55 -6.02
N PHE A 151 3.94 16.34 -5.67
CA PHE A 151 4.25 15.08 -6.36
C PHE A 151 5.75 14.80 -6.47
N GLU A 152 6.56 15.53 -5.70
CA GLU A 152 8.02 15.42 -5.67
C GLU A 152 8.49 14.79 -4.36
N THR A 153 7.61 14.66 -3.37
CA THR A 153 7.91 14.05 -2.08
C THR A 153 7.01 12.87 -1.76
N ILE A 154 7.56 11.86 -1.09
CA ILE A 154 6.85 10.68 -0.59
C ILE A 154 7.14 10.55 0.90
N GLY A 155 6.12 10.62 1.74
CA GLY A 155 6.21 10.34 3.17
C GLY A 155 5.96 8.85 3.42
N LEU A 156 6.91 8.17 4.05
CA LEU A 156 6.78 6.78 4.46
C LEU A 156 6.70 6.69 5.97
N ILE A 157 5.75 5.92 6.47
CA ILE A 157 5.52 5.71 7.90
C ILE A 157 5.36 4.21 8.14
N GLY A 158 6.23 3.60 8.92
CA GLY A 158 6.07 2.20 9.31
C GLY A 158 5.84 2.03 10.80
N LEU A 159 5.06 1.00 11.13
CA LEU A 159 4.62 0.68 12.48
C LEU A 159 4.99 -0.78 12.79
N LEU A 160 5.78 -1.00 13.84
CA LEU A 160 6.22 -2.31 14.31
C LEU A 160 5.76 -2.54 15.76
N ASP A 161 4.82 -3.47 15.94
CA ASP A 161 4.24 -3.78 17.25
C ASP A 161 5.21 -4.64 18.09
N LEU A 162 5.67 -4.07 19.21
CA LEU A 162 6.63 -4.72 20.11
C LEU A 162 6.00 -5.80 20.99
N SER A 163 4.67 -5.86 21.09
CA SER A 163 4.00 -6.90 21.86
C SER A 163 4.33 -8.30 21.33
N THR A 164 4.63 -8.42 20.03
CA THR A 164 5.05 -9.66 19.37
C THR A 164 6.42 -10.16 19.82
N THR A 165 7.27 -9.25 20.33
CA THR A 165 8.63 -9.56 20.79
C THR A 165 8.67 -10.01 22.25
N GLY A 166 7.57 -9.84 22.99
CA GLY A 166 7.41 -10.31 24.37
C GLY A 166 8.21 -9.54 25.42
N VAL A 167 8.76 -8.37 25.08
CA VAL A 167 9.66 -7.60 25.96
C VAL A 167 9.17 -6.21 26.33
N SER A 168 8.22 -5.64 25.61
CA SER A 168 7.58 -4.38 25.99
C SER A 168 6.20 -4.24 25.36
N ASP A 169 5.30 -3.57 26.08
CA ASP A 169 4.06 -3.05 25.50
C ASP A 169 4.42 -1.73 24.79
N GLY A 170 4.18 -1.65 23.48
CA GLY A 170 4.47 -0.43 22.71
C GLY A 170 4.63 -0.69 21.21
N LEU A 171 4.80 0.40 20.49
CA LEU A 171 4.90 0.44 19.04
C LEU A 171 6.16 1.23 18.66
N ILE A 172 7.01 0.65 17.81
CA ILE A 172 8.01 1.47 17.11
C ILE A 172 7.33 2.07 15.89
N VAL A 173 7.37 3.40 15.79
CA VAL A 173 6.93 4.12 14.60
C VAL A 173 8.16 4.76 13.97
N PHE A 174 8.40 4.50 12.69
CA PHE A 174 9.44 5.18 11.94
C PHE A 174 8.83 6.03 10.83
N THR A 175 9.46 7.15 10.55
CA THR A 175 9.03 8.09 9.50
C THR A 175 10.23 8.51 8.66
N THR A 176 10.05 8.61 7.34
CA THR A 176 11.03 9.23 6.44
C THR A 176 10.33 9.96 5.31
N ILE A 177 11.04 10.90 4.69
CA ILE A 177 10.60 11.62 3.50
C ILE A 177 11.56 11.25 2.37
N GLY A 178 11.03 10.72 1.27
CA GLY A 178 11.74 10.48 0.03
C GLY A 178 11.46 11.56 -1.01
N THR A 179 12.42 11.78 -1.89
CA THR A 179 12.21 12.46 -3.18
C THR A 179 12.64 11.52 -4.30
N PRO A 180 11.91 11.40 -5.42
CA PRO A 180 12.40 10.69 -6.59
C PRO A 180 13.79 11.22 -6.95
N GLU A 181 14.74 10.35 -7.29
CA GLU A 181 16.02 10.80 -7.81
C GLU A 181 15.77 11.61 -9.08
N GLU A 182 16.27 12.85 -9.12
CA GLU A 182 16.30 13.61 -10.37
C GLU A 182 17.08 12.77 -11.39
N SER A 183 16.37 12.24 -12.39
CA SER A 183 17.00 11.58 -13.52
C SER A 183 18.03 12.54 -14.10
N THR A 184 19.31 12.26 -13.87
CA THR A 184 20.41 13.14 -14.25
C THR A 184 20.59 13.06 -15.77
N GLY A 185 19.76 13.79 -16.50
CA GLY A 185 20.08 14.31 -17.83
C GLY A 185 20.40 13.28 -18.91
N GLY A 186 19.61 12.21 -19.02
CA GLY A 186 19.41 11.60 -20.33
C GLY A 186 18.50 12.52 -21.15
N ASP A 187 19.00 13.11 -22.24
CA ASP A 187 18.21 13.94 -23.16
C ASP A 187 16.83 13.30 -23.40
N ARG A 188 15.78 13.92 -22.86
CA ARG A 188 14.39 13.51 -23.10
C ARG A 188 14.20 13.56 -24.62
N PRO A 189 13.98 12.42 -25.32
CA PRO A 189 13.88 12.43 -26.77
C PRO A 189 12.74 13.36 -27.16
N THR A 190 13.07 14.48 -27.80
CA THR A 190 12.09 15.39 -28.36
C THR A 190 11.54 14.70 -29.61
N ALA A 191 10.47 13.92 -29.44
CA ALA A 191 9.81 13.26 -30.55
C ALA A 191 9.34 14.33 -31.54
N THR A 192 10.02 14.40 -32.69
CA THR A 192 9.57 15.16 -33.84
C THR A 192 8.42 14.36 -34.45
N PRO A 193 7.21 14.91 -34.60
CA PRO A 193 6.08 14.14 -35.11
C PRO A 193 6.34 13.80 -36.58
N GLU A 194 6.54 12.51 -36.89
CA GLU A 194 6.42 12.04 -38.27
C GLU A 194 4.93 11.80 -38.57
N GLU A 195 4.42 12.44 -39.62
CA GLU A 195 3.06 12.28 -40.11
C GLU A 195 2.82 10.83 -40.55
N SER A 196 2.20 10.04 -39.68
CA SER A 196 1.71 8.69 -40.02
C SER A 196 0.37 8.79 -40.76
N SER A 197 0.31 8.16 -41.93
CA SER A 197 -0.81 8.23 -42.86
C SER A 197 -1.86 7.16 -42.55
N GLY A 198 -3.07 7.59 -42.20
CA GLY A 198 -4.35 7.01 -42.62
C GLY A 198 -4.63 5.54 -42.27
N GLY A 199 -4.96 5.28 -41.01
CA GLY A 199 -5.76 4.12 -40.58
C GLY A 199 -6.90 4.62 -39.70
N ASN A 200 -8.12 4.10 -39.90
CA ASN A 200 -9.29 4.45 -39.07
C ASN A 200 -8.99 4.21 -37.59
N THR A 201 -8.76 5.27 -36.84
CA THR A 201 -8.68 5.27 -35.37
C THR A 201 -10.10 5.43 -34.84
N GLU A 202 -10.74 4.32 -34.47
CA GLU A 202 -11.78 4.39 -33.45
C GLU A 202 -11.10 4.93 -32.19
N THR A 203 -11.61 6.04 -31.66
CA THR A 203 -11.08 6.66 -30.45
C THR A 203 -11.25 5.68 -29.30
N PRO A 204 -10.21 5.40 -28.53
CA PRO A 204 -10.19 4.21 -27.69
C PRO A 204 -10.71 4.67 -26.33
N ASP A 205 -12.04 4.63 -26.15
CA ASP A 205 -12.74 5.04 -24.94
C ASP A 205 -12.83 3.89 -23.91
N ASP A 206 -12.19 2.74 -24.18
CA ASP A 206 -12.35 1.49 -23.44
C ASP A 206 -10.98 0.86 -23.11
N ILE A 207 -10.90 0.13 -22.01
CA ILE A 207 -9.69 -0.62 -21.63
C ILE A 207 -9.33 -1.70 -22.65
N GLY A 208 -10.31 -2.15 -23.45
CA GLY A 208 -10.12 -3.15 -24.51
C GLY A 208 -9.11 -2.78 -25.59
N ASP A 209 -8.64 -1.53 -25.61
CA ASP A 209 -7.60 -1.06 -26.52
C ASP A 209 -6.17 -1.27 -26.00
N VAL A 210 -6.01 -1.65 -24.73
CA VAL A 210 -4.72 -2.10 -24.20
C VAL A 210 -4.61 -3.62 -24.39
N PRO A 211 -3.57 -4.12 -25.04
CA PRO A 211 -3.44 -5.56 -25.30
C PRO A 211 -3.18 -6.33 -24.01
N ALA A 212 -3.79 -7.52 -23.88
CA ALA A 212 -3.46 -8.46 -22.82
C ALA A 212 -1.96 -8.86 -22.89
N PRO A 213 -1.32 -9.18 -21.74
CA PRO A 213 0.09 -9.56 -21.73
C PRO A 213 0.33 -10.90 -22.43
N LEU A 214 1.59 -11.16 -22.82
CA LEU A 214 2.02 -12.44 -23.39
C LEU A 214 1.61 -13.60 -22.48
N ASP A 215 0.94 -14.60 -23.06
CA ASP A 215 0.40 -15.78 -22.36
C ASP A 215 -0.48 -15.43 -21.13
N GLY A 216 -1.04 -14.21 -21.09
CA GLY A 216 -1.88 -13.73 -20.01
C GLY A 216 -3.25 -14.41 -20.01
N GLU A 217 -3.60 -15.01 -18.88
CA GLU A 217 -4.97 -15.45 -18.58
C GLU A 217 -5.62 -14.40 -17.68
N LEU A 218 -6.89 -14.04 -17.95
CA LEU A 218 -7.62 -13.10 -17.11
C LEU A 218 -7.70 -13.64 -15.68
N TYR A 219 -7.38 -12.80 -14.70
CA TYR A 219 -7.49 -13.17 -13.29
C TYR A 219 -8.98 -13.28 -12.90
N GLU A 220 -9.35 -14.40 -12.29
CA GLU A 220 -10.70 -14.59 -11.75
C GLU A 220 -10.73 -14.21 -10.27
N ALA A 221 -11.55 -13.20 -9.92
CA ALA A 221 -11.75 -12.79 -8.53
C ALA A 221 -12.23 -13.97 -7.66
N GLY A 222 -11.65 -14.11 -6.46
CA GLY A 222 -11.90 -15.22 -5.54
C GLY A 222 -11.02 -16.45 -5.77
N SER A 223 -10.15 -16.45 -6.80
CA SER A 223 -9.21 -17.55 -7.07
C SER A 223 -8.04 -17.58 -6.09
N ASP A 224 -7.66 -16.44 -5.51
CA ASP A 224 -6.54 -16.29 -4.59
C ASP A 224 -6.79 -15.11 -3.65
N SER A 225 -7.08 -15.40 -2.37
CA SER A 225 -7.52 -14.39 -1.41
C SER A 225 -6.47 -13.31 -1.10
N ILE A 226 -5.18 -13.61 -1.25
CA ILE A 226 -4.10 -12.64 -1.04
C ILE A 226 -4.07 -11.67 -2.21
N THR A 227 -4.15 -12.21 -3.43
CA THR A 227 -4.21 -11.45 -4.67
C THR A 227 -5.47 -10.58 -4.72
N ASP A 228 -6.63 -11.12 -4.30
CA ASP A 228 -7.88 -10.37 -4.18
C ASP A 228 -7.73 -9.16 -3.24
N SER A 229 -7.12 -9.38 -2.06
CA SER A 229 -6.91 -8.31 -1.07
C SER A 229 -5.95 -7.24 -1.60
N PHE A 230 -4.88 -7.65 -2.29
CA PHE A 230 -3.96 -6.75 -2.97
C PHE A 230 -4.68 -5.92 -4.04
N LEU A 231 -5.45 -6.56 -4.92
CA LEU A 231 -6.18 -5.88 -5.99
C LEU A 231 -7.21 -4.90 -5.45
N GLU A 232 -7.92 -5.25 -4.37
CA GLU A 232 -8.86 -4.34 -3.71
C GLU A 232 -8.13 -3.08 -3.18
N GLY A 233 -6.98 -3.26 -2.54
CA GLY A 233 -6.15 -2.14 -2.07
C GLY A 233 -5.61 -1.28 -3.22
N PHE A 234 -5.09 -1.93 -4.25
CA PHE A 234 -4.57 -1.28 -5.46
C PHE A 234 -5.65 -0.45 -6.17
N SER A 235 -6.82 -1.03 -6.43
CA SER A 235 -7.95 -0.33 -7.08
C SER A 235 -8.44 0.86 -6.27
N LYS A 236 -8.58 0.72 -4.95
CA LYS A 236 -8.98 1.84 -4.08
C LYS A 236 -7.94 2.96 -4.12
N GLY A 237 -6.67 2.62 -3.99
CA GLY A 237 -5.58 3.60 -4.04
C GLY A 237 -5.50 4.31 -5.39
N PHE A 238 -5.71 3.57 -6.48
CA PHE A 238 -5.74 4.14 -7.82
C PHE A 238 -6.95 5.07 -7.99
N GLN A 239 -8.16 4.64 -7.64
CA GLN A 239 -9.38 5.45 -7.73
C GLN A 239 -9.28 6.74 -6.92
N GLN A 240 -8.75 6.66 -5.69
CA GLN A 240 -8.53 7.83 -4.84
C GLN A 240 -7.52 8.83 -5.43
N SER A 241 -6.57 8.37 -6.25
CA SER A 241 -5.60 9.26 -6.92
C SER A 241 -6.26 10.17 -7.97
N PHE A 242 -7.44 9.79 -8.48
CA PHE A 242 -8.22 10.60 -9.41
C PHE A 242 -9.37 11.36 -8.73
N ASP A 243 -9.82 10.91 -7.55
CA ASP A 243 -10.83 11.63 -6.77
C ASP A 243 -10.33 13.04 -6.40
N GLY A 244 -10.93 14.06 -7.04
CA GLY A 244 -10.57 15.46 -6.84
C GLY A 244 -9.76 16.08 -7.97
N GLN A 245 -9.24 15.30 -8.92
CA GLN A 245 -8.68 15.83 -10.16
C GLN A 245 -9.81 16.14 -11.15
N SER A 246 -10.07 17.42 -11.39
CA SER A 246 -11.16 17.84 -12.27
C SER A 246 -10.92 17.31 -13.69
N GLY A 247 -11.81 16.43 -14.14
CA GLY A 247 -11.87 15.97 -15.53
C GLY A 247 -11.17 14.65 -15.80
N MET A 248 -10.43 14.05 -14.86
CA MET A 248 -9.90 12.69 -15.04
C MET A 248 -10.92 11.67 -14.52
N GLN A 249 -11.18 10.62 -15.29
CA GLN A 249 -12.01 9.49 -14.89
C GLN A 249 -11.35 8.16 -15.24
N LEU A 250 -11.63 7.15 -14.43
CA LEU A 250 -11.21 5.77 -14.68
C LEU A 250 -12.05 5.21 -15.83
N PHE A 251 -11.42 4.78 -16.92
CA PHE A 251 -12.08 4.12 -18.05
C PHE A 251 -12.17 2.62 -17.84
N GLY A 252 -11.17 2.00 -17.21
CA GLY A 252 -11.24 0.59 -16.85
C GLY A 252 -10.02 0.08 -16.10
N GLN A 253 -10.16 -1.13 -15.57
CA GLN A 253 -9.10 -1.92 -14.97
C GLN A 253 -9.26 -3.39 -15.41
N GLU A 254 -8.15 -4.04 -15.78
CA GLU A 254 -8.10 -5.46 -16.11
C GLU A 254 -6.88 -6.11 -15.46
N GLU A 255 -7.03 -7.36 -15.03
CA GLU A 255 -5.99 -8.10 -14.33
C GLU A 255 -5.72 -9.43 -15.02
N PHE A 256 -4.44 -9.78 -15.13
CA PHE A 256 -3.97 -10.98 -15.82
C PHE A 256 -2.94 -11.72 -14.97
N ILE A 257 -2.94 -13.05 -15.09
CA ILE A 257 -1.86 -13.91 -14.62
C ILE A 257 -1.05 -14.36 -15.83
N THR A 258 0.27 -14.22 -15.76
CA THR A 258 1.17 -14.62 -16.84
C THR A 258 2.42 -15.31 -16.30
N THR A 259 3.00 -16.22 -17.08
CA THR A 259 4.32 -16.80 -16.81
C THR A 259 5.47 -16.03 -17.45
N ALA A 260 5.18 -14.97 -18.21
CA ALA A 260 6.19 -14.13 -18.83
C ALA A 260 7.05 -13.43 -17.76
N SER A 261 8.34 -13.27 -18.06
CA SER A 261 9.26 -12.54 -17.20
C SER A 261 8.95 -11.03 -17.20
N GLN A 262 9.52 -10.31 -16.23
CA GLN A 262 9.38 -8.85 -16.16
C GLN A 262 9.86 -8.14 -17.44
N GLU A 263 11.01 -8.59 -17.97
CA GLU A 263 11.61 -8.02 -19.18
C GLU A 263 10.75 -8.30 -20.41
N GLU A 264 10.19 -9.51 -20.53
CA GLU A 264 9.26 -9.84 -21.62
C GLU A 264 7.97 -9.02 -21.56
N ILE A 265 7.42 -8.79 -20.35
CA ILE A 265 6.24 -7.94 -20.16
C ILE A 265 6.56 -6.49 -20.53
N LYS A 266 7.72 -5.97 -20.10
CA LYS A 266 8.21 -4.63 -20.46
C LYS A 266 8.28 -4.47 -21.97
N ASP A 267 9.07 -5.31 -22.62
CA ASP A 267 9.33 -5.22 -24.06
C ASP A 267 8.03 -5.34 -24.86
N PHE A 268 7.12 -6.21 -24.43
CA PHE A 268 5.80 -6.37 -25.05
C PHE A 268 4.98 -5.08 -24.97
N TYR A 269 4.76 -4.52 -23.78
CA TYR A 269 3.94 -3.31 -23.65
C TYR A 269 4.61 -2.08 -24.25
N GLU A 270 5.92 -1.94 -24.15
CA GLU A 270 6.65 -0.86 -24.82
C GLU A 270 6.42 -0.91 -26.34
N GLN A 271 6.52 -2.10 -26.94
CA GLN A 271 6.29 -2.29 -28.37
C GLN A 271 4.83 -2.03 -28.76
N GLU A 272 3.88 -2.71 -28.12
CA GLU A 272 2.48 -2.67 -28.52
C GLU A 272 1.82 -1.32 -28.22
N MET A 273 2.06 -0.75 -27.04
CA MET A 273 1.49 0.56 -26.69
C MET A 273 2.06 1.68 -27.58
N THR A 274 3.36 1.62 -27.91
CA THR A 274 3.96 2.57 -28.87
C THR A 274 3.34 2.42 -30.26
N ALA A 275 3.08 1.19 -30.72
CA ALA A 275 2.39 0.95 -31.99
C ALA A 275 0.96 1.52 -32.01
N LEU A 276 0.31 1.59 -30.86
CA LEU A 276 -1.00 2.20 -30.64
C LEU A 276 -0.95 3.73 -30.40
N GLY A 277 0.23 4.34 -30.52
CA GLY A 277 0.41 5.79 -30.39
C GLY A 277 0.54 6.30 -28.95
N TRP A 278 0.74 5.41 -27.99
CA TRP A 278 1.07 5.81 -26.62
C TRP A 278 2.55 6.15 -26.47
N THR A 279 2.85 7.07 -25.55
CA THR A 279 4.22 7.42 -25.18
C THR A 279 4.52 6.89 -23.80
N LEU A 280 5.56 6.07 -23.67
CA LEU A 280 6.06 5.59 -22.39
C LEU A 280 6.75 6.75 -21.62
N ALA A 281 6.31 7.01 -20.39
CA ALA A 281 7.04 7.79 -19.42
C ALA A 281 8.16 6.94 -18.81
N ALA A 282 9.28 7.57 -18.42
CA ALA A 282 10.48 6.87 -17.97
C ALA A 282 10.14 5.72 -16.98
N PRO A 283 10.49 4.46 -17.29
CA PRO A 283 10.10 3.33 -16.47
C PRO A 283 10.79 3.41 -15.10
N THR A 284 10.08 3.02 -14.05
CA THR A 284 10.69 2.77 -12.74
C THR A 284 11.22 1.34 -12.70
N ASP A 285 12.55 1.19 -12.69
CA ASP A 285 13.19 -0.13 -12.60
C ASP A 285 13.21 -0.59 -11.12
N ASN A 286 12.20 -1.36 -10.72
CA ASN A 286 12.17 -2.07 -9.44
C ASN A 286 12.16 -3.61 -9.70
N PRO A 287 13.02 -4.39 -9.02
CA PRO A 287 13.16 -5.82 -9.28
C PRO A 287 11.99 -6.69 -8.80
N GLN A 288 11.12 -6.18 -7.93
CA GLN A 288 9.94 -6.91 -7.41
C GLN A 288 8.63 -6.49 -8.07
N ALA A 289 8.57 -5.25 -8.56
CA ALA A 289 7.43 -4.71 -9.28
C ALA A 289 7.91 -3.80 -10.39
N GLN A 290 7.30 -3.91 -11.56
CA GLN A 290 7.50 -2.95 -12.65
C GLN A 290 6.24 -2.13 -12.82
N ILE A 291 6.40 -0.81 -12.96
CA ILE A 291 5.30 0.07 -13.34
C ILE A 291 5.69 0.77 -14.63
N LEU A 292 4.88 0.58 -15.65
CA LEU A 292 4.99 1.25 -16.94
C LEU A 292 3.86 2.26 -17.04
N ASN A 293 4.20 3.53 -17.16
CA ASN A 293 3.23 4.61 -17.31
C ASN A 293 3.24 5.06 -18.76
N PHE A 294 2.10 4.94 -19.43
CA PHE A 294 1.90 5.37 -20.79
C PHE A 294 0.97 6.58 -20.82
N THR A 295 1.24 7.52 -21.72
CA THR A 295 0.37 8.67 -21.95
C THR A 295 0.04 8.78 -23.43
N ARG A 296 -1.23 9.02 -23.74
CA ARG A 296 -1.71 9.33 -25.09
C ARG A 296 -2.46 10.64 -25.05
N ILE A 297 -2.23 11.48 -26.06
CA ILE A 297 -2.88 12.78 -26.20
C ILE A 297 -3.54 12.80 -27.58
N ASP A 298 -4.88 12.88 -27.60
CA ASP A 298 -5.67 13.02 -28.83
C ASP A 298 -6.52 14.29 -28.76
N GLY A 299 -6.04 15.36 -29.40
CA GLY A 299 -6.67 16.67 -29.35
C GLY A 299 -6.67 17.26 -27.94
N ALA A 300 -7.84 17.31 -27.31
CA ALA A 300 -8.02 17.76 -25.93
C ALA A 300 -8.08 16.61 -24.91
N LYS A 301 -8.18 15.36 -25.40
CA LYS A 301 -8.24 14.16 -24.58
C LYS A 301 -6.83 13.80 -24.12
N VAL A 302 -6.64 13.64 -22.81
CA VAL A 302 -5.41 13.10 -22.23
C VAL A 302 -5.75 11.79 -21.56
N GLU A 303 -5.02 10.75 -21.92
CA GLU A 303 -5.22 9.41 -21.40
C GLU A 303 -3.92 8.88 -20.83
N VAL A 304 -4.03 8.16 -19.72
CA VAL A 304 -2.94 7.53 -19.00
C VAL A 304 -3.28 6.06 -18.85
N ALA A 305 -2.36 5.20 -19.26
CA ALA A 305 -2.43 3.77 -19.00
C ALA A 305 -1.28 3.39 -18.07
N VAL A 306 -1.59 2.69 -16.99
CA VAL A 306 -0.63 2.17 -16.03
C VAL A 306 -0.63 0.66 -16.14
N VAL A 307 0.53 0.08 -16.43
CA VAL A 307 0.73 -1.38 -16.45
C VAL A 307 1.66 -1.73 -15.31
N ALA A 308 1.13 -2.38 -14.28
CA ALA A 308 1.88 -2.88 -13.14
C ALA A 308 2.12 -4.38 -13.27
N SER A 309 3.36 -4.84 -13.21
CA SER A 309 3.75 -6.26 -13.20
C SER A 309 4.39 -6.62 -11.88
N ILE A 310 3.78 -7.55 -11.15
CA ILE A 310 4.14 -7.90 -9.77
C ILE A 310 4.49 -9.40 -9.70
N ASP A 311 5.62 -9.72 -9.08
CA ASP A 311 6.02 -11.09 -8.83
C ASP A 311 5.18 -11.69 -7.67
N ARG A 312 4.32 -12.68 -7.96
CA ARG A 312 3.44 -13.29 -6.95
C ARG A 312 4.15 -14.29 -6.05
N SER A 313 5.42 -14.61 -6.31
CA SER A 313 6.21 -15.40 -5.36
C SER A 313 6.38 -14.66 -4.02
N SER A 314 6.34 -13.33 -4.03
CA SER A 314 6.29 -12.49 -2.82
C SER A 314 5.01 -12.71 -2.00
N PHE A 315 3.91 -13.10 -2.63
CA PHE A 315 2.65 -13.46 -1.98
C PHE A 315 2.59 -14.93 -1.52
N GLY A 316 3.72 -15.66 -1.59
CA GLY A 316 3.76 -17.09 -1.29
C GLY A 316 3.06 -17.98 -2.33
N SER A 317 2.79 -17.44 -3.53
CA SER A 317 2.13 -18.16 -4.64
C SER A 317 3.15 -18.80 -5.59
N ASN A 318 2.66 -19.39 -6.68
CA ASN A 318 3.50 -19.91 -7.77
C ASN A 318 4.36 -18.80 -8.38
N SER A 319 5.38 -19.15 -9.16
CA SER A 319 6.30 -18.24 -9.85
C SER A 319 5.65 -17.43 -11.00
N ASP A 320 4.33 -17.31 -10.99
CA ASP A 320 3.58 -16.58 -12.00
C ASP A 320 3.51 -15.10 -11.58
N ARG A 321 3.29 -14.20 -12.54
CA ARG A 321 3.20 -12.75 -12.29
C ARG A 321 1.76 -12.29 -12.42
N LEU A 322 1.40 -11.31 -11.59
CA LEU A 322 0.17 -10.55 -11.73
C LEU A 322 0.47 -9.32 -12.57
N VAL A 323 -0.28 -9.11 -13.65
CA VAL A 323 -0.25 -7.88 -14.43
C VAL A 323 -1.57 -7.16 -14.22
N VAL A 324 -1.51 -5.93 -13.73
CA VAL A 324 -2.68 -5.06 -13.55
C VAL A 324 -2.56 -3.92 -14.55
N ILE A 325 -3.58 -3.77 -15.37
CA ILE A 325 -3.69 -2.70 -16.37
C ILE A 325 -4.79 -1.77 -15.90
N VAL A 326 -4.48 -0.47 -15.86
CA VAL A 326 -5.47 0.55 -15.54
C VAL A 326 -5.42 1.67 -16.56
N VAL A 327 -6.57 2.09 -17.06
CA VAL A 327 -6.68 3.20 -18.00
C VAL A 327 -7.58 4.29 -17.41
N ALA A 328 -7.07 5.51 -17.37
CA ALA A 328 -7.79 6.70 -16.95
C ALA A 328 -7.54 7.83 -17.94
N GLY A 329 -8.45 8.79 -18.01
CA GLY A 329 -8.26 9.95 -18.89
C GLY A 329 -9.32 11.00 -18.75
N THR A 330 -9.20 12.06 -19.55
CA THR A 330 -10.21 13.10 -19.64
C THR A 330 -11.26 12.76 -20.68
N GLU A 331 -12.51 13.16 -20.44
CA GLU A 331 -13.55 13.19 -21.49
C GLU A 331 -13.33 14.32 -22.51
#